data_AF-A0A224Z9N6-F1
#
_entry.id   AF-A0A224Z9N6-F1
#
_cell.length_a   1.000
_cell.length_b   1.000
_cell.length_c   1.000
_cell.angle_alpha   90.00
_cell.angle_beta   90.00
_cell.angle_gamma   90.00
#
_symmetry.space_group_name_H-M   'P 1'
#
loop_
_entity.id
_entity.type
_entity.pdbx_description
1 polymer ?
#
loop_
_entity_poly.entity_id
_entity_poly.type
_entity_poly.pdbx_seq_one_letter_code
_entity_poly.pdbx_strand_id
1 'polypeptide(L)'
;MFKVTDSETKELLGYFFMDLFPREGKYSHFCNIPLQPVCRKQDGSKQVGVVAVVCNFPKPTADKPSLLTHSDVETFFHEFGHTVHHICSLTELVMFEGMTVERDFLECPSQMLENWCWDL
;
A
#
# COMPACT_ATOMS: atom_id res chain seq x y z
N MET A 1 7.27 7.05 6.99
CA MET A 1 5.82 7.19 7.21
C MET A 1 5.35 8.35 6.37
N PHE A 2 4.26 8.15 5.64
CA PHE A 2 3.66 9.14 4.76
C PHE A 2 2.22 9.37 5.18
N LYS A 3 1.79 10.64 5.15
CA LYS A 3 0.42 11.06 5.40
C LYS A 3 -0.30 11.19 4.06
N VAL A 4 -1.47 10.60 3.92
CA VAL A 4 -2.31 10.72 2.72
C VAL A 4 -3.47 11.66 3.05
N THR A 5 -3.61 12.71 2.26
CA THR A 5 -4.70 13.67 2.38
C THR A 5 -5.40 13.85 1.05
N ASP A 6 -6.70 14.05 1.10
CA ASP A 6 -7.46 14.52 -0.04
C ASP A 6 -6.89 15.86 -0.55
N SER A 7 -6.67 15.98 -1.86
CA SER A 7 -6.03 17.16 -2.44
C SER A 7 -6.89 18.41 -2.38
N GLU A 8 -8.21 18.27 -2.36
CA GLU A 8 -9.16 19.38 -2.38
C GLU A 8 -9.57 19.77 -0.97
N THR A 9 -10.09 18.81 -0.20
CA THR A 9 -10.66 19.04 1.14
C THR A 9 -9.61 19.08 2.24
N LYS A 10 -8.40 18.55 1.95
CA LYS A 10 -7.32 18.33 2.93
C LYS A 10 -7.67 17.35 4.05
N GLU A 11 -8.77 16.61 3.90
CA GLU A 11 -9.15 15.54 4.83
C GLU A 11 -8.02 14.49 4.91
N LEU A 12 -7.74 14.01 6.12
CA LEU A 12 -6.83 12.88 6.32
C LEU A 12 -7.51 11.58 5.87
N LEU A 13 -6.91 10.90 4.89
CA LEU A 13 -7.39 9.61 4.41
C LEU A 13 -6.70 8.44 5.11
N GLY A 14 -5.43 8.59 5.46
CA GLY A 14 -4.68 7.54 6.14
C GLY A 14 -3.18 7.78 6.15
N TYR A 15 -2.47 6.72 6.51
CA TYR A 15 -1.01 6.70 6.54
C TYR A 15 -0.47 5.43 5.89
N PHE A 16 0.72 5.53 5.31
CA PHE A 16 1.48 4.34 4.96
C PHE A 16 2.94 4.37 5.37
N PHE A 17 3.50 3.20 5.54
CA PHE A 17 4.92 2.96 5.75
C PHE A 17 5.51 2.28 4.52
N MET A 18 6.74 2.63 4.18
CA MET A 18 7.51 1.95 3.15
C MET A 18 8.70 1.28 3.80
N ASP A 19 8.71 -0.05 3.78
CA ASP A 19 9.83 -0.88 4.22
C ASP A 19 10.40 -1.59 2.99
N LEU A 20 11.30 -0.91 2.27
CA LEU A 20 11.67 -1.29 0.89
C LEU A 20 12.92 -2.16 0.77
N PHE A 21 13.76 -2.21 1.81
CA PHE A 21 15.08 -2.83 1.73
C PHE A 21 15.17 -4.13 2.55
N PRO A 22 15.93 -5.13 2.08
CA PRO A 22 16.14 -6.35 2.82
C PRO A 22 16.95 -6.09 4.10
N ARG A 23 16.64 -6.85 5.15
CA ARG A 23 17.42 -6.95 6.38
C ARG A 23 17.19 -8.32 7.02
N GLU A 24 18.11 -8.75 7.88
CA GLU A 24 17.96 -9.97 8.66
C GLU A 24 16.65 -9.95 9.48
N GLY A 25 15.94 -11.07 9.48
CA GLY A 25 14.67 -11.23 10.20
C GLY A 25 13.44 -10.58 9.55
N LYS A 26 13.58 -9.90 8.40
CA LYS A 26 12.45 -9.32 7.65
C LYS A 26 11.80 -10.38 6.74
N TYR A 27 10.48 -10.27 6.56
CA TYR A 27 9.74 -11.02 5.55
C TYR A 27 10.34 -10.84 4.14
N SER A 28 10.57 -11.95 3.44
CA SER A 28 11.37 -11.98 2.21
C SER A 28 10.58 -11.72 0.93
N HIS A 29 9.26 -11.90 0.94
CA HIS A 29 8.41 -11.59 -0.21
C HIS A 29 7.96 -10.12 -0.20
N PHE A 30 7.36 -9.71 -1.31
CA PHE A 30 6.68 -8.44 -1.42
C PHE A 30 5.25 -8.61 -0.92
N CYS A 31 4.78 -7.66 -0.11
CA CYS A 31 3.42 -7.69 0.37
C CYS A 31 2.96 -6.34 0.91
N ASN A 32 1.66 -6.27 1.09
CA ASN A 32 0.98 -5.20 1.77
C ASN A 32 0.45 -5.70 3.14
N ILE A 33 0.73 -4.96 4.22
CA ILE A 33 0.34 -5.34 5.58
C ILE A 33 -0.57 -4.24 6.17
N PRO A 34 -1.89 -4.48 6.26
CA PRO A 34 -2.79 -3.64 7.04
C PRO A 34 -2.38 -3.61 8.52
N LEU A 35 -2.22 -2.41 9.07
CA LEU A 35 -1.87 -2.18 10.47
C LEU A 35 -3.04 -1.60 11.28
N GLN A 36 -3.88 -0.80 10.61
CA GLN A 36 -5.10 -0.24 11.19
C GLN A 36 -6.21 -0.27 10.15
N PRO A 37 -7.39 -0.80 10.51
CA PRO A 37 -8.48 -0.90 9.56
C PRO A 37 -9.17 0.45 9.33
N VAL A 38 -9.77 0.63 8.16
CA VAL A 38 -10.75 1.69 7.93
C VAL A 38 -12.10 1.24 8.46
N CYS A 39 -12.74 2.05 9.30
CA CYS A 39 -14.09 1.78 9.80
C CYS A 39 -14.71 3.02 10.46
N ARG A 40 -15.96 2.90 10.90
CA ARG A 40 -16.55 3.81 11.88
C ARG A 40 -16.32 3.31 13.30
N LYS A 41 -15.86 4.20 14.18
CA LYS A 41 -15.69 3.93 15.61
C LYS A 41 -17.04 3.94 16.33
N GLN A 42 -17.06 3.43 17.56
CA GLN A 42 -18.26 3.39 18.40
C GLN A 42 -18.84 4.78 18.69
N ASP A 43 -18.01 5.81 18.75
CA ASP A 43 -18.43 7.21 18.94
C ASP A 43 -18.96 7.88 17.65
N GLY A 44 -19.04 7.12 16.55
CA GLY A 44 -19.48 7.59 15.25
C GLY A 44 -18.41 8.28 14.41
N SER A 45 -17.19 8.48 14.94
CA SER A 45 -16.09 9.09 14.18
C SER A 45 -15.43 8.10 13.21
N LYS A 46 -14.81 8.61 12.15
CA LYS A 46 -14.08 7.81 11.15
C LYS A 46 -12.72 7.38 11.72
N GLN A 47 -12.36 6.12 11.53
CA GLN A 47 -11.00 5.62 11.68
C GLN A 47 -10.32 5.54 10.32
N VAL A 48 -9.15 6.17 10.20
CA VAL A 48 -8.37 6.18 8.96
C VAL A 48 -7.53 4.91 8.83
N GLY A 49 -7.23 4.49 7.60
CA GLY A 49 -6.43 3.30 7.35
C GLY A 49 -4.94 3.54 7.63
N VAL A 50 -4.25 2.53 8.15
CA VAL A 50 -2.78 2.51 8.24
C VAL A 50 -2.28 1.20 7.67
N VAL A 51 -1.28 1.29 6.79
CA VAL A 51 -0.80 0.14 6.04
C VAL A 51 0.70 0.22 5.79
N ALA A 52 1.37 -0.91 5.63
CA ALA A 52 2.79 -0.97 5.30
C ALA A 52 3.00 -1.70 3.98
N VAL A 53 3.69 -1.06 3.03
CA VAL A 53 4.22 -1.75 1.85
C VAL A 53 5.61 -2.28 2.17
N VAL A 54 5.75 -3.59 2.03
CA VAL A 54 6.98 -4.34 2.33
C VAL A 54 7.55 -4.83 1.02
N CYS A 55 8.74 -4.33 0.67
CA CYS A 55 9.49 -4.77 -0.50
C CYS A 55 10.93 -5.16 -0.10
N ASN A 56 11.69 -5.77 -0.99
CA ASN A 56 13.07 -6.18 -0.75
C ASN A 56 13.99 -5.80 -1.91
N PHE A 57 13.89 -4.54 -2.35
CA PHE A 57 14.68 -4.00 -3.44
C PHE A 57 16.16 -3.85 -3.05
N PRO A 58 17.08 -3.82 -4.04
CA PRO A 58 18.50 -3.62 -3.78
C PRO A 58 18.75 -2.38 -2.94
N LYS A 59 19.40 -2.53 -1.78
CA LYS A 59 19.72 -1.39 -0.92
C LYS A 59 20.82 -0.53 -1.58
N PRO A 60 20.73 0.82 -1.54
CA PRO A 60 21.83 1.65 -2.01
C PRO A 60 23.06 1.45 -1.11
N THR A 61 24.24 1.64 -1.71
CA THR A 61 25.53 1.69 -1.00
C THR A 61 26.12 3.09 -1.12
N ALA A 62 27.26 3.34 -0.47
CA ALA A 62 27.93 4.64 -0.55
C ALA A 62 28.25 5.05 -2.00
N ASP A 63 28.63 4.08 -2.84
CA ASP A 63 29.13 4.34 -4.20
C ASP A 63 28.14 3.94 -5.30
N LYS A 64 27.01 3.30 -4.94
CA LYS A 64 26.02 2.81 -5.91
C LYS A 64 24.60 3.12 -5.45
N PRO A 65 23.78 3.80 -6.28
CA PRO A 65 22.37 3.99 -5.98
C PRO A 65 21.61 2.65 -6.03
N SER A 66 20.42 2.64 -5.43
CA SER A 66 19.44 1.58 -5.64
C SER A 66 18.85 1.73 -7.02
N LEU A 67 19.13 0.79 -7.91
CA LEU A 67 18.54 0.73 -9.24
C LEU A 67 17.52 -0.40 -9.25
N LEU A 68 16.32 -0.08 -9.72
CA LEU A 68 15.24 -1.03 -9.89
C LEU A 68 15.24 -1.53 -11.34
N THR A 69 15.06 -2.83 -11.51
CA THR A 69 14.68 -3.39 -12.80
C THR A 69 13.25 -2.94 -13.16
N HIS A 70 12.85 -3.05 -14.42
CA HIS A 70 11.47 -2.76 -14.81
C HIS A 70 10.47 -3.63 -14.03
N SER A 71 10.76 -4.91 -13.83
CA SER A 71 9.91 -5.80 -13.03
C SER A 71 9.85 -5.40 -11.56
N ASP A 72 10.92 -4.82 -10.99
CA ASP A 72 10.87 -4.27 -9.63
C ASP A 72 9.92 -3.07 -9.55
N VAL A 73 9.88 -2.23 -10.59
CA VAL A 73 8.96 -1.08 -10.69
C VAL A 73 7.52 -1.57 -10.82
N GLU A 74 7.24 -2.53 -11.71
CA GLU A 74 5.93 -3.19 -11.83
C GLU A 74 5.46 -3.79 -10.50
N THR A 75 6.34 -4.53 -9.83
CA THR A 75 6.04 -5.09 -8.51
C THR A 75 5.75 -3.99 -7.47
N PHE A 76 6.51 -2.89 -7.49
CA PHE A 76 6.23 -1.77 -6.59
C PHE A 76 4.84 -1.18 -6.85
N PHE A 77 4.45 -1.01 -8.11
CA PHE A 77 3.11 -0.55 -8.47
C PHE A 77 2.01 -1.51 -8.04
N HIS A 78 2.21 -2.82 -8.19
CA HIS A 78 1.31 -3.85 -7.70
C HIS A 78 1.04 -3.70 -6.19
N GLU A 79 2.10 -3.71 -5.38
CA GLU A 79 1.99 -3.61 -3.92
C GLU A 79 1.48 -2.24 -3.45
N PHE A 80 1.78 -1.18 -4.21
CA PHE A 80 1.24 0.13 -3.94
C PHE A 80 -0.25 0.23 -4.33
N GLY A 81 -0.71 -0.57 -5.30
CA GLY A 81 -2.14 -0.68 -5.60
C GLY A 81 -2.95 -1.23 -4.43
N HIS A 82 -2.42 -2.22 -3.73
CA HIS A 82 -2.97 -2.69 -2.45
C HIS A 82 -3.00 -1.60 -1.37
N THR A 83 -1.95 -0.77 -1.31
CA THR A 83 -1.90 0.42 -0.42
C THR A 83 -3.02 1.41 -0.73
N VAL A 84 -3.23 1.71 -2.01
CA VAL A 84 -4.30 2.61 -2.45
C VAL A 84 -5.67 2.02 -2.13
N HIS A 85 -5.89 0.73 -2.41
CA HIS A 85 -7.13 0.04 -2.09
C HIS A 85 -7.46 0.12 -0.59
N HIS A 86 -6.47 -0.11 0.27
CA HIS A 86 -6.64 0.00 1.73
C HIS A 86 -7.01 1.42 2.18
N ILE A 87 -6.21 2.42 1.80
CA ILE A 87 -6.35 3.81 2.28
C ILE A 87 -7.61 4.49 1.74
N CYS A 88 -7.97 4.22 0.48
CA CYS A 88 -9.12 4.83 -0.16
C CYS A 88 -10.44 4.11 0.13
N SER A 89 -10.40 2.96 0.81
CA SER A 89 -11.62 2.30 1.27
C SER A 89 -12.38 3.22 2.24
N LEU A 90 -13.71 3.19 2.18
CA LEU A 90 -14.61 3.96 3.04
C LEU A 90 -15.72 3.05 3.51
N THR A 91 -15.51 2.45 4.68
CA THR A 91 -16.40 1.40 5.18
C THR A 91 -16.85 1.72 6.60
N GLU A 92 -18.03 1.20 6.93
CA GLU A 92 -18.62 1.36 8.26
C GLU A 92 -18.13 0.27 9.21
N LEU A 93 -17.97 -0.95 8.69
CA LEU A 93 -17.61 -2.14 9.45
C LEU A 93 -16.22 -2.65 9.06
N VAL A 94 -15.43 -3.03 10.05
CA VAL A 94 -14.09 -3.62 9.86
C VAL A 94 -14.14 -4.86 8.96
N MET A 95 -15.24 -5.63 8.97
CA MET A 95 -15.36 -6.83 8.15
C MET A 95 -15.38 -6.58 6.63
N PHE A 96 -15.58 -5.33 6.20
CA PHE A 96 -15.62 -4.96 4.79
C PHE A 96 -14.46 -4.04 4.39
N GLU A 97 -13.51 -3.83 5.29
CA GLU A 97 -12.48 -2.81 5.13
C GLU A 97 -11.39 -3.20 4.13
N GLY A 98 -10.86 -2.20 3.42
CA GLY A 98 -9.72 -2.32 2.52
C GLY A 98 -9.81 -3.51 1.58
N MET A 99 -8.87 -4.42 1.74
CA MET A 99 -8.67 -5.61 0.91
C MET A 99 -9.56 -6.82 1.30
N THR A 100 -10.57 -6.63 2.16
CA THR A 100 -11.49 -7.71 2.55
C THR A 100 -12.61 -7.88 1.51
N VAL A 101 -12.22 -8.33 0.32
CA VAL A 101 -13.08 -8.56 -0.85
C VAL A 101 -13.03 -10.02 -1.31
N GLU A 102 -13.79 -10.38 -2.35
CA GLU A 102 -13.71 -11.71 -2.95
C GLU A 102 -12.26 -12.03 -3.37
N ARG A 103 -11.83 -13.27 -3.10
CA ARG A 103 -10.42 -13.66 -3.30
C ARG A 103 -9.97 -13.51 -4.76
N ASP A 104 -10.86 -13.73 -5.71
CA ASP A 104 -10.62 -13.57 -7.14
C ASP A 104 -10.66 -12.11 -7.61
N PHE A 105 -11.15 -11.18 -6.79
CA PHE A 105 -11.15 -9.75 -7.06
C PHE A 105 -10.04 -8.98 -6.36
N LEU A 106 -9.45 -9.53 -5.29
CA LEU A 106 -8.41 -8.88 -4.49
C LEU A 106 -7.27 -8.27 -5.32
N GLU A 107 -6.80 -8.99 -6.33
CA GLU A 107 -5.68 -8.56 -7.18
C GLU A 107 -6.09 -7.61 -8.30
N CYS A 108 -7.38 -7.37 -8.51
CA CYS A 108 -7.83 -6.54 -9.63
C CYS A 108 -7.29 -5.09 -9.55
N PRO A 109 -7.34 -4.39 -8.40
CA PRO A 109 -6.79 -3.03 -8.30
C PRO A 109 -5.27 -2.97 -8.46
N SER A 110 -4.53 -3.94 -7.94
CA SER A 110 -3.06 -4.01 -8.04
C SER A 110 -2.62 -4.28 -9.47
N GLN A 111 -3.21 -5.29 -10.13
CA GLN A 111 -2.92 -5.63 -11.53
C GLN A 111 -3.35 -4.54 -12.51
N MET A 112 -4.45 -3.82 -12.22
CA MET A 112 -4.82 -2.65 -13.02
C MET A 112 -3.70 -1.61 -13.00
N LEU A 113 -3.12 -1.33 -11.83
CA LEU A 113 -2.07 -0.32 -11.66
C LEU A 113 -0.71 -0.73 -12.25
N GLU A 114 -0.43 -2.03 -12.43
CA GLU A 114 0.76 -2.48 -13.15
C GLU A 114 0.84 -1.91 -14.58
N ASN A 115 -0.30 -1.68 -15.24
CA ASN A 115 -0.34 -1.14 -16.60
C ASN A 115 0.31 0.25 -16.72
N TRP A 116 0.38 1.04 -15.64
CA TRP A 116 1.06 2.34 -15.66
C TRP A 116 2.57 2.23 -15.89
N CYS A 117 3.18 1.08 -15.61
CA CYS A 117 4.59 0.83 -15.85
C CYS A 117 4.90 0.53 -17.34
N TRP A 118 3.87 0.44 -18.16
CA TRP A 118 3.95 0.07 -19.58
C TRP A 118 3.50 1.19 -20.52
N ASP A 119 3.02 2.32 -19.98
CA ASP A 119 2.65 3.50 -20.76
C ASP A 119 3.90 4.36 -21.05
N LEU A 120 4.07 4.79 -22.30
CA LEU A 120 5.26 5.49 -22.82
C LEU A 120 5.00 6.98 -23.09
#